data_AF-A0A1Y5FM14-F1
#
_entry.id   AF-A0A1Y5FM14-F1
#
_cell.length_a   1.000
_cell.length_b   1.000
_cell.length_c   1.000
_cell.angle_alpha   90.00
_cell.angle_beta   90.00
_cell.angle_gamma   90.00
#
_symmetry.space_group_name_H-M   'P 1'
#
loop_
_entity.id
_entity.type
_entity.pdbx_description
1 polymer ?
#
loop_
_entity_poly.entity_id
_entity_poly.type
_entity_poly.pdbx_seq_one_letter_code
_entity_poly.pdbx_strand_id
1 'polypeptide(L)'
;MGQQLSGAQLRFARDNQLTGLGSASLQALIEQRPAYSIDRAMHFLNFQQCIDRDLLKHPVIGANAYTAWFAKGGFSHQQAREFVVQFSVFSNLFLIAQLQKTINADTLEGMRASKEILANEIGVVFKALGSGPAALVGDGQSPEAGLLAAEGTVEGGTFHFRAAHFEWLLRMASALDLTFNQVGKRHHGSEATLFFCDELARLYGSEDYMTSQAASYAVENWAAAGFWEQLISGFKVYNSRVSKKLPLAFFTYHAKIEAQHAAHTQEELEELYFSRDIDEARFINCGNDMLNGVEVFWQGLDGQRKTDLQ
;
A
#
# COMPACT_ATOMS: atom_id res chain seq x y z
N MET A 1 -7.01 11.19 4.89
CA MET A 1 -6.50 12.58 5.05
C MET A 1 -6.04 12.74 6.50
N GLY A 2 -4.75 12.98 6.79
CA GLY A 2 -4.28 13.20 8.17
C GLY A 2 -5.04 14.38 8.81
N GLN A 3 -5.48 14.25 10.07
CA GLN A 3 -6.26 15.31 10.72
C GLN A 3 -5.49 16.63 10.69
N GLN A 4 -6.12 17.67 10.13
CA GLN A 4 -5.52 18.99 10.07
C GLN A 4 -5.29 19.52 11.49
N LEU A 5 -4.05 19.91 11.79
CA LEU A 5 -3.68 20.42 13.11
C LEU A 5 -4.51 21.67 13.45
N SER A 6 -5.07 21.69 14.66
CA SER A 6 -5.71 22.88 15.21
C SER A 6 -4.70 24.01 15.43
N GLY A 7 -5.18 25.25 15.51
CA GLY A 7 -4.32 26.39 15.83
C GLY A 7 -3.60 26.28 17.18
N ALA A 8 -4.17 25.54 18.14
CA ALA A 8 -3.52 25.26 19.42
C ALA A 8 -2.36 24.26 19.26
N GLN A 9 -2.58 23.16 18.52
CA GLN A 9 -1.55 22.17 18.22
C GLN A 9 -0.39 22.77 17.41
N LEU A 10 -0.68 23.62 16.41
CA LEU A 10 0.37 24.31 15.64
C LEU A 10 1.25 25.21 16.51
N ARG A 11 0.65 25.97 17.43
CA ARG A 11 1.42 26.80 18.37
C ARG A 11 2.26 25.93 19.31
N PHE A 12 1.65 24.92 19.91
CA PHE A 12 2.35 24.00 20.81
C PHE A 12 3.54 23.32 20.12
N ALA A 13 3.33 22.81 18.90
CA ALA A 13 4.39 22.16 18.11
C ALA A 13 5.54 23.12 17.82
N ARG A 14 5.26 24.37 17.40
CA ARG A 14 6.31 25.35 17.14
C ARG A 14 7.06 25.74 18.41
N ASP A 15 6.34 26.05 19.48
CA ASP A 15 6.91 26.60 20.71
C ASP A 15 7.79 25.55 21.43
N ASN A 16 7.53 24.25 21.21
CA ASN A 16 8.31 23.13 21.74
C ASN A 16 9.21 22.44 20.69
N GLN A 17 9.35 22.99 19.48
CA GLN A 17 10.16 22.41 18.39
C GLN A 17 9.72 21.00 17.93
N LEU A 18 8.43 20.69 18.05
CA LEU A 18 7.82 19.41 17.68
C LEU A 18 7.08 19.45 16.33
N THR A 19 7.56 20.26 15.38
CA THR A 19 6.97 20.33 14.04
C THR A 19 7.26 19.02 13.30
N GLY A 20 6.21 18.33 12.84
CA GLY A 20 6.30 17.02 12.20
C GLY A 20 5.50 15.92 12.91
N LEU A 21 5.12 16.12 14.17
CA LEU A 21 4.24 15.19 14.88
C LEU A 21 2.79 15.23 14.39
N GLY A 22 2.13 14.07 14.44
CA GLY A 22 0.71 13.91 14.18
C GLY A 22 -0.19 14.61 15.21
N SER A 23 -1.44 14.85 14.79
CA SER A 23 -2.48 15.50 15.61
C SER A 23 -2.70 14.77 16.95
N ALA A 24 -2.79 13.44 16.92
CA ALA A 24 -3.04 12.61 18.10
C ALA A 24 -1.92 12.74 19.14
N SER A 25 -0.66 12.64 18.70
CA SER A 25 0.52 12.79 19.55
C SER A 25 0.64 14.18 20.15
N LEU A 26 0.40 15.23 19.36
CA LEU A 26 0.37 16.61 19.86
C LEU A 26 -0.73 16.82 20.89
N GLN A 27 -1.93 16.26 20.65
CA GLN A 27 -3.02 16.35 21.60
C GLN A 27 -2.69 15.62 22.91
N ALA A 28 -2.09 14.43 22.84
CA ALA A 28 -1.65 13.66 24.00
C ALA A 28 -0.60 14.40 24.84
N LEU A 29 0.34 15.10 24.19
CA LEU A 29 1.32 15.95 24.86
C LEU A 29 0.68 17.16 25.55
N ILE A 30 -0.27 17.83 24.88
CA ILE A 30 -1.03 18.96 25.45
C ILE A 30 -1.83 18.52 26.69
N GLU A 31 -2.44 17.34 26.62
CA GLU A 31 -3.20 16.73 27.72
C GLU A 31 -2.31 16.10 28.80
N GLN A 32 -0.99 16.10 28.63
CA GLN A 32 -0.01 15.50 29.54
C GLN A 32 -0.32 14.02 29.82
N ARG A 33 -0.70 13.28 28.76
CA ARG A 33 -0.96 11.84 28.89
C ARG A 33 0.30 11.11 29.34
N PRO A 34 0.19 10.10 30.22
CA PRO A 34 1.32 9.26 30.59
C PRO A 34 2.02 8.67 29.36
N ALA A 35 3.35 8.54 29.40
CA ALA A 35 4.25 8.12 28.32
C ALA A 35 4.53 9.15 27.19
N TYR A 36 3.74 10.21 27.07
CA TYR A 36 3.99 11.29 26.11
C TYR A 36 4.81 12.41 26.76
N SER A 37 6.10 12.49 26.43
CA SER A 37 7.00 13.58 26.86
C SER A 37 7.61 14.33 25.68
N ILE A 38 7.99 15.59 25.91
CA ILE A 38 8.66 16.43 24.91
C ILE A 38 9.98 15.77 24.48
N ASP A 39 10.76 15.22 25.43
CA ASP A 39 12.02 14.54 25.11
C ASP A 39 11.80 13.33 24.19
N ARG A 40 10.80 12.48 24.49
CA ARG A 40 10.47 11.32 23.67
C ARG A 40 9.96 11.73 22.29
N ALA A 41 9.19 12.82 22.21
CA ALA A 41 8.76 13.42 20.96
C ALA A 41 9.94 13.92 20.10
N MET A 42 10.93 14.56 20.71
CA MET A 42 12.14 14.99 20.01
C MET A 42 12.97 13.80 19.51
N HIS A 43 13.07 12.74 20.31
CA HIS A 43 13.72 11.49 19.88
C HIS A 43 13.00 10.87 18.68
N PHE A 44 11.66 10.79 18.72
CA PHE A 44 10.87 10.34 17.59
C PHE A 44 11.13 11.15 16.31
N LEU A 45 11.18 12.48 16.41
CA LEU A 45 11.44 13.33 15.23
C LEU A 45 12.86 13.12 14.67
N ASN A 46 13.86 12.85 15.51
CA ASN A 46 15.18 12.46 15.04
C ASN A 46 15.15 11.09 14.36
N PHE A 47 14.39 10.14 14.90
CA PHE A 47 14.19 8.83 14.28
C PHE A 47 13.48 8.94 12.93
N GLN A 48 12.48 9.81 12.81
CA GLN A 48 11.81 10.10 11.53
C GLN A 48 12.80 10.63 10.49
N GLN A 49 13.73 11.50 10.87
CA GLN A 49 14.79 11.95 9.94
C GLN A 49 15.69 10.80 9.48
N CYS A 50 15.97 9.82 10.35
CA CYS A 50 16.69 8.60 9.96
C CYS A 50 15.86 7.74 9.00
N ILE A 51 14.56 7.56 9.24
CA ILE A 51 13.64 6.88 8.31
C ILE A 51 13.65 7.56 6.94
N ASP A 52 13.48 8.89 6.91
CA ASP A 52 13.45 9.67 5.67
C ASP A 52 14.76 9.57 4.89
N ARG A 53 15.89 9.40 5.60
CA ARG A 53 17.23 9.31 4.98
C ARG A 53 17.59 7.89 4.56
N ASP A 54 17.33 6.91 5.41
CA ASP A 54 17.94 5.58 5.33
C ASP A 54 16.94 4.49 4.89
N LEU A 55 15.64 4.77 4.95
CA LEU A 55 14.58 3.87 4.48
C LEU A 55 13.86 4.45 3.26
N LEU A 56 13.30 5.66 3.36
CA LEU A 56 12.46 6.24 2.31
C LEU A 56 13.24 6.75 1.08
N LYS A 57 14.58 6.69 1.12
CA LYS A 57 15.45 6.93 -0.04
C LYS A 57 15.88 5.65 -0.75
N HIS A 58 15.32 4.50 -0.40
CA HIS A 58 15.60 3.25 -1.09
C HIS A 58 15.41 3.42 -2.62
N PRO A 59 16.31 2.90 -3.47
CA PRO A 59 16.26 3.10 -4.92
C PRO A 59 14.92 2.72 -5.56
N VAL A 60 14.25 1.69 -5.02
CA VAL A 60 12.95 1.22 -5.51
C VAL A 60 11.82 2.25 -5.38
N ILE A 61 11.93 3.20 -4.46
CA ILE A 61 10.94 4.27 -4.22
C ILE A 61 11.12 5.39 -5.25
N GLY A 62 12.35 5.89 -5.42
CA GLY A 62 12.60 7.10 -6.22
C GLY A 62 13.11 6.87 -7.64
N ALA A 63 13.66 5.70 -7.96
CA ALA A 63 14.44 5.46 -9.18
C ALA A 63 14.10 4.13 -9.88
N ASN A 64 12.83 3.73 -9.87
CA ASN A 64 12.39 2.49 -10.49
C ASN A 64 12.40 2.57 -12.04
N ALA A 65 13.37 1.88 -12.66
CA ALA A 65 13.55 1.87 -14.10
C ALA A 65 12.38 1.23 -14.86
N TYR A 66 11.74 0.19 -14.28
CA TYR A 66 10.63 -0.51 -14.92
C TYR A 66 9.43 0.42 -15.05
N THR A 67 9.00 1.04 -13.95
CA THR A 67 7.79 1.87 -13.93
C THR A 67 8.00 3.17 -14.72
N ALA A 68 9.20 3.74 -14.71
CA ALA A 68 9.57 4.87 -15.58
C ALA A 68 9.52 4.51 -17.07
N TRP A 69 9.95 3.31 -17.46
CA TRP A 69 9.78 2.81 -18.83
C TRP A 69 8.30 2.56 -19.15
N PHE A 70 7.58 1.90 -18.24
CA PHE A 70 6.18 1.53 -18.38
C PHE A 70 5.29 2.75 -18.62
N ALA A 71 5.56 3.85 -17.90
CA ALA A 71 4.83 5.12 -17.99
C ALA A 71 4.83 5.73 -19.41
N LYS A 72 5.84 5.43 -20.23
CA LYS A 72 5.87 5.87 -21.64
C LYS A 72 4.79 5.19 -22.47
N GLY A 73 4.26 4.06 -21.99
CA GLY A 73 3.12 3.36 -22.56
C GLY A 73 3.37 2.72 -23.91
N GLY A 74 4.64 2.59 -24.33
CA GLY A 74 5.05 2.02 -25.61
C GLY A 74 5.15 0.49 -25.65
N PHE A 75 4.82 -0.19 -24.55
CA PHE A 75 4.90 -1.64 -24.42
C PHE A 75 3.95 -2.38 -25.37
N SER A 76 4.30 -3.63 -25.68
CA SER A 76 3.54 -4.53 -26.55
C SER A 76 2.36 -5.19 -25.82
N HIS A 77 1.47 -5.83 -26.57
CA HIS A 77 0.40 -6.64 -26.00
C HIS A 77 0.95 -7.80 -25.13
N GLN A 78 2.05 -8.42 -25.56
CA GLN A 78 2.69 -9.51 -24.82
C GLN A 78 3.30 -9.02 -23.50
N GLN A 79 3.98 -7.88 -23.50
CA GLN A 79 4.51 -7.26 -22.28
C GLN A 79 3.39 -6.85 -21.31
N ALA A 80 2.25 -6.39 -21.82
CA ALA A 80 1.07 -6.13 -20.99
C ALA A 80 0.52 -7.42 -20.35
N ARG A 81 0.47 -8.54 -21.11
CA ARG A 81 0.07 -9.86 -20.59
C ARG A 81 1.00 -10.30 -19.48
N GLU A 82 2.30 -10.26 -19.70
CA GLU A 82 3.32 -10.70 -18.74
C GLU A 82 3.26 -9.88 -17.45
N PHE A 83 3.16 -8.55 -17.56
CA PHE A 83 2.97 -7.69 -16.40
C PHE A 83 1.73 -8.09 -15.60
N VAL A 84 0.57 -8.26 -16.26
CA VAL A 84 -0.68 -8.63 -15.57
C VAL A 84 -0.58 -10.01 -14.92
N VAL A 85 0.10 -10.97 -15.54
CA VAL A 85 0.36 -12.28 -14.92
C VAL A 85 1.15 -12.10 -13.62
N GLN A 86 2.31 -11.45 -13.67
CA GLN A 86 3.17 -11.31 -12.48
C GLN A 86 2.51 -10.47 -11.39
N PHE A 87 1.90 -9.33 -11.76
CA PHE A 87 1.23 -8.45 -10.81
C PHE A 87 0.03 -9.13 -10.15
N SER A 88 -0.71 -9.98 -10.89
CA SER A 88 -1.81 -10.75 -10.33
C SER A 88 -1.36 -11.81 -9.33
N VAL A 89 -0.18 -12.42 -9.52
CA VAL A 89 0.40 -13.37 -8.56
C VAL A 89 0.73 -12.63 -7.27
N PHE A 90 1.44 -11.51 -7.35
CA PHE A 90 1.72 -10.66 -6.20
C PHE A 90 0.43 -10.27 -5.46
N SER A 91 -0.54 -9.66 -6.15
CA SER A 91 -1.78 -9.19 -5.52
C SER A 91 -2.56 -10.33 -4.86
N ASN A 92 -2.60 -11.52 -5.47
CA ASN A 92 -3.36 -12.64 -4.89
C ASN A 92 -2.61 -13.34 -3.73
N LEU A 93 -1.28 -13.33 -3.73
CA LEU A 93 -0.48 -13.88 -2.63
C LEU A 93 -0.35 -12.90 -1.45
N PHE A 94 -0.54 -11.60 -1.66
CA PHE A 94 -0.62 -10.60 -0.58
C PHE A 94 -1.68 -10.98 0.46
N LEU A 95 -2.79 -11.61 0.05
CA LEU A 95 -3.81 -12.15 0.97
C LEU A 95 -3.23 -13.07 2.05
N ILE A 96 -2.21 -13.86 1.73
CA ILE A 96 -1.55 -14.76 2.67
C ILE A 96 -0.78 -13.95 3.71
N ALA A 97 0.04 -13.00 3.27
CA ALA A 97 0.82 -12.13 4.16
C ALA A 97 -0.10 -11.28 5.06
N GLN A 98 -1.18 -10.73 4.50
CA GLN A 98 -2.16 -9.95 5.25
C GLN A 98 -2.92 -10.79 6.28
N LEU A 99 -3.28 -12.04 5.94
CA LEU A 99 -3.87 -12.98 6.89
C LEU A 99 -2.89 -13.32 8.02
N GLN A 100 -1.64 -13.58 7.69
CA GLN A 100 -0.59 -13.83 8.69
C GLN A 100 -0.42 -12.62 9.62
N LYS A 101 -0.30 -11.41 9.07
CA LYS A 101 -0.26 -10.16 9.88
C LYS A 101 -1.49 -10.03 10.77
N THR A 102 -2.68 -10.38 10.29
CA THR A 102 -3.91 -10.37 11.09
C THR A 102 -3.83 -11.35 12.26
N ILE A 103 -3.37 -12.58 12.04
CA ILE A 103 -3.25 -13.61 13.08
C ILE A 103 -2.19 -13.23 14.11
N ASN A 104 -1.08 -12.67 13.63
CA ASN A 104 0.11 -12.36 14.40
C ASN A 104 0.09 -10.95 15.02
N ALA A 105 -0.99 -10.21 14.84
CA ALA A 105 -1.14 -8.87 15.39
C ALA A 105 -0.99 -8.87 16.92
N ASP A 106 -0.14 -7.99 17.41
CA ASP A 106 0.23 -7.91 18.82
C ASP A 106 -0.80 -7.17 19.69
N THR A 107 -1.74 -6.45 19.06
CA THR A 107 -2.87 -5.79 19.73
C THR A 107 -4.18 -6.11 19.02
N LEU A 108 -5.30 -6.02 19.75
CA LEU A 108 -6.63 -6.21 19.18
C LEU A 108 -6.94 -5.13 18.13
N GLU A 109 -6.47 -3.92 18.36
CA GLU A 109 -6.59 -2.77 17.48
C GLU A 109 -5.83 -3.01 16.17
N GLY A 110 -4.57 -3.45 16.24
CA GLY A 110 -3.78 -3.82 15.07
C GLY A 110 -4.38 -5.01 14.30
N MET A 111 -4.97 -5.97 15.02
CA MET A 111 -5.71 -7.07 14.40
C MET A 111 -6.95 -6.55 13.65
N ARG A 112 -7.69 -5.59 14.23
CA ARG A 112 -8.87 -4.98 13.58
C ARG A 112 -8.47 -4.18 12.35
N ALA A 113 -7.43 -3.34 12.43
CA ALA A 113 -6.89 -2.63 11.28
C ALA A 113 -6.45 -3.59 10.16
N SER A 114 -5.81 -4.70 10.53
CA SER A 114 -5.41 -5.73 9.56
C SER A 114 -6.62 -6.44 8.91
N LYS A 115 -7.73 -6.61 9.63
CA LYS A 115 -8.99 -7.14 9.09
C LYS A 115 -9.66 -6.19 8.12
N GLU A 116 -9.58 -4.88 8.35
CA GLU A 116 -10.10 -3.86 7.43
C GLU A 116 -9.50 -4.05 6.03
N ILE A 117 -8.16 -4.13 5.97
CA ILE A 117 -7.41 -4.36 4.73
C ILE A 117 -7.79 -5.71 4.13
N LEU A 118 -7.70 -6.80 4.91
CA LEU A 118 -7.98 -8.15 4.40
C LEU A 118 -9.39 -8.29 3.82
N ALA A 119 -10.39 -7.77 4.54
CA ALA A 119 -11.78 -7.84 4.11
C ALA A 119 -12.02 -7.00 2.85
N ASN A 120 -11.35 -5.85 2.71
CA ASN A 120 -11.41 -5.03 1.50
C ASN A 120 -10.83 -5.78 0.29
N GLU A 121 -9.63 -6.34 0.43
CA GLU A 121 -8.95 -7.12 -0.61
C GLU A 121 -9.83 -8.28 -1.14
N ILE A 122 -10.56 -8.97 -0.26
CA ILE A 122 -11.45 -10.08 -0.63
C ILE A 122 -12.85 -9.65 -1.10
N GLY A 123 -13.19 -8.35 -1.05
CA GLY A 123 -14.39 -7.81 -1.67
C GLY A 123 -15.45 -7.23 -0.73
N VAL A 124 -15.09 -6.79 0.47
CA VAL A 124 -15.95 -5.95 1.32
C VAL A 124 -15.69 -4.48 1.04
N VAL A 125 -16.74 -3.73 0.76
CA VAL A 125 -16.62 -2.31 0.39
C VAL A 125 -16.56 -1.42 1.63
N PHE A 126 -15.66 -0.45 1.65
CA PHE A 126 -15.63 0.57 2.69
C PHE A 126 -16.92 1.40 2.70
N LYS A 127 -17.47 1.61 3.90
CA LYS A 127 -18.53 2.59 4.14
C LYS A 127 -17.91 3.91 4.57
N ALA A 128 -18.18 4.96 3.79
CA ALA A 128 -17.78 6.31 4.17
C ALA A 128 -18.44 6.72 5.49
N LEU A 129 -17.63 7.15 6.46
CA LEU A 129 -18.09 7.64 7.76
C LEU A 129 -19.00 8.87 7.54
N GLY A 130 -20.29 8.75 7.89
CA GLY A 130 -21.27 9.84 7.82
C GLY A 130 -22.16 9.90 6.57
N SER A 131 -22.08 8.92 5.66
CA SER A 131 -22.98 8.88 4.50
C SER A 131 -24.30 8.17 4.85
N GLY A 132 -25.40 8.93 4.93
CA GLY A 132 -26.75 8.35 4.89
C GLY A 132 -27.02 7.59 3.58
N PRO A 133 -28.16 6.88 3.45
CA PRO A 133 -28.40 5.90 2.37
C PRO A 133 -28.44 6.43 0.92
N ALA A 134 -28.12 7.70 0.66
CA ALA A 134 -28.52 8.42 -0.55
C ALA A 134 -27.41 8.70 -1.59
N ALA A 135 -26.16 8.24 -1.40
CA ALA A 135 -25.06 8.56 -2.33
C ALA A 135 -24.90 7.57 -3.52
N LEU A 136 -25.91 6.75 -3.83
CA LEU A 136 -25.82 5.67 -4.83
C LEU A 136 -26.30 6.02 -6.25
N VAL A 137 -26.43 7.29 -6.61
CA VAL A 137 -26.87 7.68 -7.97
C VAL A 137 -25.77 8.49 -8.68
N GLY A 138 -24.89 7.77 -9.38
CA GLY A 138 -23.87 8.33 -10.27
C GLY A 138 -23.99 7.75 -11.68
N ASP A 139 -24.02 8.66 -12.65
CA ASP A 139 -24.42 8.53 -14.05
C ASP A 139 -23.62 7.51 -14.89
N GLY A 140 -24.29 6.45 -15.35
CA GLY A 140 -24.23 5.93 -16.72
C GLY A 140 -22.91 5.41 -17.36
N GLN A 141 -21.73 5.53 -16.75
CA GLN A 141 -20.46 5.05 -17.33
C GLN A 141 -19.66 4.23 -16.31
N SER A 142 -19.70 2.91 -16.48
CA SER A 142 -19.17 1.86 -15.59
C SER A 142 -19.71 1.92 -14.15
N PRO A 143 -20.65 1.03 -13.76
CA PRO A 143 -21.24 0.98 -12.42
C PRO A 143 -20.24 0.74 -11.26
N GLU A 144 -18.97 0.47 -11.55
CA GLU A 144 -18.05 -0.17 -10.61
C GLU A 144 -17.10 0.81 -9.90
N ALA A 145 -16.83 1.99 -10.47
CA ALA A 145 -15.93 2.98 -9.87
C ALA A 145 -16.65 3.96 -8.90
N GLY A 146 -17.98 4.04 -8.97
CA GLY A 146 -18.80 4.89 -8.10
C GLY A 146 -19.26 4.23 -6.80
N LEU A 147 -18.97 2.94 -6.60
CA LEU A 147 -19.48 2.15 -5.48
C LEU A 147 -18.50 2.06 -4.29
N LEU A 148 -17.24 2.44 -4.46
CA LEU A 148 -16.19 2.15 -3.50
C LEU A 148 -15.72 3.45 -2.86
N ALA A 149 -16.08 3.66 -1.60
CA ALA A 149 -15.37 4.65 -0.82
C ALA A 149 -13.89 4.20 -0.76
N ALA A 150 -12.99 5.14 -1.05
CA ALA A 150 -11.55 4.95 -0.82
C ALA A 150 -11.23 5.00 0.69
N GLU A 151 -12.13 5.54 1.49
CA GLU A 151 -11.99 5.73 2.94
C GLU A 151 -13.22 5.16 3.66
N GLY A 152 -13.01 4.62 4.85
CA GLY A 152 -14.10 4.16 5.71
C GLY A 152 -13.73 2.94 6.52
N THR A 153 -14.77 2.18 6.90
CA THR A 153 -14.63 0.88 7.55
C THR A 153 -15.44 -0.16 6.77
N VAL A 154 -14.91 -1.38 6.74
CA VAL A 154 -15.60 -2.59 6.27
C VAL A 154 -16.48 -3.19 7.35
N GLU A 155 -16.40 -2.71 8.60
CA GLU A 155 -17.24 -3.17 9.71
C GLU A 155 -18.72 -2.93 9.38
N GLY A 156 -19.51 -4.01 9.42
CA GLY A 156 -20.90 -4.00 8.97
C GLY A 156 -21.07 -3.77 7.46
N GLY A 157 -20.01 -3.88 6.67
CA GLY A 157 -20.00 -3.78 5.20
C GLY A 157 -20.66 -4.99 4.52
N THR A 158 -20.92 -4.84 3.22
CA THR A 158 -21.51 -5.90 2.38
C THR A 158 -20.43 -6.51 1.51
N PHE A 159 -20.34 -7.84 1.52
CA PHE A 159 -19.45 -8.59 0.64
C PHE A 159 -19.98 -8.63 -0.81
N HIS A 160 -19.09 -8.38 -1.76
CA HIS A 160 -19.33 -8.51 -3.18
C HIS A 160 -18.14 -9.18 -3.86
N PHE A 161 -18.34 -10.36 -4.47
CA PHE A 161 -17.32 -11.03 -5.29
C PHE A 161 -16.63 -10.06 -6.27
N ARG A 162 -17.44 -9.25 -6.94
CA ARG A 162 -16.98 -8.27 -7.95
C ARG A 162 -16.18 -7.10 -7.41
N ALA A 163 -16.15 -6.90 -6.09
CA ALA A 163 -15.34 -5.89 -5.42
C ALA A 163 -13.97 -6.43 -4.99
N ALA A 164 -13.76 -7.75 -5.05
CA ALA A 164 -12.44 -8.32 -4.73
C ALA A 164 -11.39 -7.81 -5.72
N HIS A 165 -10.24 -7.42 -5.20
CA HIS A 165 -9.18 -6.77 -5.98
C HIS A 165 -8.66 -7.70 -7.10
N PHE A 166 -8.55 -9.00 -6.82
CA PHE A 166 -8.19 -10.00 -7.82
C PHE A 166 -9.20 -10.07 -8.99
N GLU A 167 -10.51 -9.85 -8.75
CA GLU A 167 -11.49 -9.86 -9.84
C GLU A 167 -11.30 -8.69 -10.82
N TRP A 168 -10.84 -7.53 -10.34
CA TRP A 168 -10.52 -6.41 -11.22
C TRP A 168 -9.31 -6.72 -12.10
N LEU A 169 -8.27 -7.35 -11.54
CA LEU A 169 -7.13 -7.84 -12.32
C LEU A 169 -7.54 -8.94 -13.29
N LEU A 170 -8.46 -9.84 -12.91
CA LEU A 170 -8.97 -10.87 -13.81
C LEU A 170 -9.75 -10.30 -15.01
N ARG A 171 -10.52 -9.23 -14.82
CA ARG A 171 -11.19 -8.52 -15.93
C ARG A 171 -10.18 -7.89 -16.87
N MET A 172 -9.11 -7.30 -16.33
CA MET A 172 -8.01 -6.79 -17.14
C MET A 172 -7.27 -7.90 -17.89
N ALA A 173 -6.99 -9.02 -17.23
CA ALA A 173 -6.39 -10.21 -17.82
C ALA A 173 -7.25 -10.74 -18.97
N SER A 174 -8.58 -10.78 -18.79
CA SER A 174 -9.53 -11.17 -19.82
C SER A 174 -9.51 -10.21 -21.02
N ALA A 175 -9.28 -8.92 -20.78
CA ALA A 175 -9.09 -7.94 -21.85
C ALA A 175 -7.80 -8.19 -22.67
N LEU A 176 -6.82 -8.84 -22.06
CA LEU A 176 -5.57 -9.31 -22.68
C LEU A 176 -5.61 -10.77 -23.14
N ASP A 177 -6.79 -11.39 -23.23
CA ASP A 177 -6.98 -12.77 -23.67
C ASP A 177 -6.26 -13.80 -22.77
N LEU A 178 -6.19 -13.50 -21.47
CA LEU A 178 -5.78 -14.43 -20.42
C LEU A 178 -7.03 -14.97 -19.69
N THR A 179 -6.98 -16.24 -19.31
CA THR A 179 -8.04 -16.90 -18.55
C THR A 179 -7.74 -16.89 -17.05
N PHE A 180 -8.74 -17.16 -16.22
CA PHE A 180 -8.56 -17.37 -14.77
C PHE A 180 -7.46 -18.37 -14.43
N ASN A 181 -7.24 -19.38 -15.29
CA ASN A 181 -6.23 -20.38 -15.03
C ASN A 181 -4.79 -19.91 -15.23
N GLN A 182 -4.59 -18.73 -15.83
CA GLN A 182 -3.29 -18.17 -16.22
C GLN A 182 -2.82 -17.00 -15.35
N VAL A 183 -3.60 -16.62 -14.33
CA VAL A 183 -3.32 -15.45 -13.46
C VAL A 183 -3.55 -15.79 -11.99
N GLY A 184 -2.93 -15.04 -11.07
CA GLY A 184 -3.15 -15.12 -9.63
C GLY A 184 -2.61 -16.35 -8.91
N LYS A 185 -2.19 -17.39 -9.64
CA LYS A 185 -1.70 -18.64 -9.05
C LYS A 185 -0.19 -18.57 -8.88
N ARG A 186 0.30 -19.00 -7.72
CA ARG A 186 1.72 -19.02 -7.38
C ARG A 186 2.62 -19.60 -8.48
N HIS A 187 2.21 -20.69 -9.15
CA HIS A 187 3.04 -21.32 -10.19
C HIS A 187 3.25 -20.48 -11.46
N HIS A 188 2.52 -19.37 -11.63
CA HIS A 188 2.75 -18.40 -12.71
C HIS A 188 3.75 -17.31 -12.32
N GLY A 189 4.11 -17.22 -11.05
CA GLY A 189 5.09 -16.25 -10.57
C GLY A 189 6.48 -16.60 -11.07
N SER A 190 7.21 -15.60 -11.58
CA SER A 190 8.63 -15.70 -11.78
C SER A 190 9.36 -15.86 -10.43
N GLU A 191 10.62 -16.30 -10.47
CA GLU A 191 11.45 -16.40 -9.26
C GLU A 191 11.48 -15.08 -8.49
N ALA A 192 11.64 -13.95 -9.20
CA ALA A 192 11.65 -12.62 -8.60
C ALA A 192 10.30 -12.23 -7.95
N THR A 193 9.18 -12.54 -8.62
CA THR A 193 7.84 -12.29 -8.06
C THR A 193 7.60 -13.14 -6.82
N LEU A 194 7.99 -14.41 -6.85
CA LEU A 194 7.80 -15.33 -5.73
C LEU A 194 8.71 -14.99 -4.56
N PHE A 195 9.94 -14.56 -4.82
CA PHE A 195 10.84 -14.04 -3.79
C PHE A 195 10.20 -12.89 -3.02
N PHE A 196 9.66 -11.89 -3.71
CA PHE A 196 8.95 -10.80 -3.06
C PHE A 196 7.72 -11.27 -2.27
N CYS A 197 6.91 -12.17 -2.83
CA CYS A 197 5.75 -12.72 -2.12
C CYS A 197 6.15 -13.48 -0.84
N ASP A 198 7.27 -14.19 -0.88
CA ASP A 198 7.78 -14.93 0.27
C ASP A 198 8.36 -13.98 1.32
N GLU A 199 8.99 -12.88 0.90
CA GLU A 199 9.43 -11.81 1.80
C GLU A 199 8.26 -11.08 2.45
N LEU A 200 7.14 -10.85 1.75
CA LEU A 200 5.91 -10.35 2.36
C LEU A 200 5.43 -11.30 3.47
N ALA A 201 5.33 -12.60 3.18
CA ALA A 201 4.90 -13.58 4.19
C ALA A 201 5.85 -13.63 5.39
N ARG A 202 7.17 -13.57 5.14
CA ARG A 202 8.21 -13.67 6.18
C ARG A 202 8.34 -12.41 7.03
N LEU A 203 8.28 -11.23 6.42
CA LEU A 203 8.54 -9.94 7.06
C LEU A 203 7.23 -9.25 7.45
N TYR A 204 6.37 -8.94 6.47
CA TYR A 204 5.09 -8.25 6.70
C TYR A 204 4.15 -9.10 7.57
N GLY A 205 4.08 -10.41 7.31
CA GLY A 205 3.30 -11.36 8.10
C GLY A 205 3.98 -11.89 9.37
N SER A 206 5.12 -11.34 9.79
CA SER A 206 5.92 -11.88 10.89
C SER A 206 5.19 -11.89 12.25
N GLU A 207 5.47 -12.89 13.07
CA GLU A 207 5.11 -12.91 14.51
C GLU A 207 5.94 -11.92 15.32
N ASP A 208 7.15 -11.58 14.86
CA ASP A 208 7.92 -10.52 15.46
C ASP A 208 7.32 -9.17 15.04
N TYR A 209 6.55 -8.58 15.95
CA TYR A 209 5.82 -7.35 15.72
C TYR A 209 6.69 -6.21 15.19
N MET A 210 7.93 -6.07 15.67
CA MET A 210 8.86 -5.05 15.16
C MET A 210 9.19 -5.24 13.69
N THR A 211 9.44 -6.48 13.26
CA THR A 211 9.64 -6.82 11.86
C THR A 211 8.39 -6.55 11.03
N SER A 212 7.21 -6.97 11.52
CA SER A 212 5.94 -6.77 10.80
C SER A 212 5.62 -5.29 10.60
N GLN A 213 5.77 -4.46 11.64
CA GLN A 213 5.51 -3.02 11.54
C GLN A 213 6.53 -2.31 10.66
N ALA A 214 7.82 -2.63 10.76
CA ALA A 214 8.85 -2.05 9.89
C ALA A 214 8.59 -2.39 8.42
N ALA A 215 8.26 -3.65 8.13
CA ALA A 215 7.93 -4.11 6.79
C ALA A 215 6.64 -3.46 6.26
N SER A 216 5.62 -3.33 7.11
CA SER A 216 4.38 -2.64 6.75
C SER A 216 4.63 -1.18 6.44
N TYR A 217 5.32 -0.45 7.31
CA TYR A 217 5.67 0.95 7.09
C TYR A 217 6.41 1.13 5.76
N ALA A 218 7.38 0.27 5.48
CA ALA A 218 8.14 0.30 4.23
C ALA A 218 7.26 0.06 2.99
N VAL A 219 6.40 -0.96 3.01
CA VAL A 219 5.52 -1.30 1.88
C VAL A 219 4.49 -0.20 1.63
N GLU A 220 3.80 0.30 2.66
CA GLU A 220 2.76 1.30 2.46
C GLU A 220 3.36 2.63 1.95
N ASN A 221 4.53 3.03 2.44
CA ASN A 221 5.21 4.23 1.95
C ASN A 221 5.77 4.06 0.53
N TRP A 222 6.24 2.86 0.16
CA TRP A 222 6.57 2.55 -1.24
C TRP A 222 5.32 2.56 -2.14
N ALA A 223 4.20 2.00 -1.68
CA ALA A 223 2.93 2.02 -2.39
C ALA A 223 2.42 3.45 -2.62
N ALA A 224 2.61 4.35 -1.66
CA ALA A 224 2.27 5.76 -1.79
C ALA A 224 3.27 6.59 -2.63
N ALA A 225 4.40 6.02 -3.08
CA ALA A 225 5.50 6.76 -3.70
C ALA A 225 5.35 7.04 -5.22
N GLY A 226 4.14 6.86 -5.78
CA GLY A 226 3.82 7.36 -7.11
C GLY A 226 3.96 6.37 -8.27
N PHE A 227 4.31 5.10 -8.01
CA PHE A 227 4.41 4.10 -9.08
C PHE A 227 3.03 3.80 -9.70
N TRP A 228 1.95 3.94 -8.95
CA TRP A 228 0.58 3.76 -9.46
C TRP A 228 0.27 4.73 -10.60
N GLU A 229 0.64 6.01 -10.45
CA GLU A 229 0.48 7.05 -11.45
C GLU A 229 1.27 6.72 -12.72
N GLN A 230 2.46 6.16 -12.57
CA GLN A 230 3.29 5.70 -13.68
C GLN A 230 2.63 4.53 -14.43
N LEU A 231 2.12 3.53 -13.72
CA LEU A 231 1.37 2.41 -14.31
C LEU A 231 0.10 2.91 -15.04
N ILE A 232 -0.69 3.75 -14.38
CA ILE A 232 -1.92 4.34 -14.95
C ILE A 232 -1.59 5.13 -16.23
N SER A 233 -0.53 5.93 -16.22
CA SER A 233 -0.10 6.71 -17.37
C SER A 233 0.27 5.82 -18.55
N GLY A 234 1.05 4.76 -18.29
CA GLY A 234 1.41 3.76 -19.30
C GLY A 234 0.19 3.07 -19.90
N PHE A 235 -0.75 2.63 -19.06
CA PHE A 235 -1.98 1.99 -19.52
C PHE A 235 -2.92 2.92 -20.28
N LYS A 236 -3.00 4.21 -19.91
CA LYS A 236 -3.78 5.20 -20.67
C LYS A 236 -3.25 5.36 -22.11
N VAL A 237 -1.93 5.40 -22.27
CA VAL A 237 -1.27 5.46 -23.59
C VAL A 237 -1.42 4.15 -24.36
N TYR A 238 -1.36 2.99 -23.70
CA TYR A 238 -1.67 1.71 -24.35
C TYR A 238 -3.13 1.69 -24.85
N ASN A 239 -4.09 2.07 -24.01
CA ASN A 239 -5.52 2.08 -24.31
C ASN A 239 -5.93 3.04 -25.44
N SER A 240 -5.14 4.07 -25.73
CA SER A 240 -5.43 4.96 -26.88
C SER A 240 -5.05 4.34 -28.22
N ARG A 241 -4.23 3.28 -28.23
CA ARG A 241 -3.68 2.62 -29.42
C ARG A 241 -4.34 1.29 -29.76
N VAL A 242 -5.07 0.68 -28.81
CA VAL A 242 -5.71 -0.62 -28.98
C VAL A 242 -7.24 -0.52 -29.06
N SER A 243 -7.88 -1.45 -29.77
CA SER A 243 -9.34 -1.51 -29.89
C SER A 243 -10.01 -2.00 -28.59
N LYS A 244 -9.43 -3.02 -27.96
CA LYS A 244 -9.91 -3.61 -26.70
C LYS A 244 -9.20 -2.94 -25.52
N LYS A 245 -9.85 -1.93 -24.94
CA LYS A 245 -9.31 -1.15 -23.81
C LYS A 245 -9.23 -2.00 -22.55
N LEU A 246 -8.16 -1.82 -21.79
CA LEU A 246 -7.95 -2.42 -20.49
C LEU A 246 -8.73 -1.63 -19.42
N PRO A 247 -9.52 -2.30 -18.56
CA PRO A 247 -10.12 -1.65 -17.40
C PRO A 247 -9.03 -1.27 -16.39
N LEU A 248 -9.05 -0.03 -15.90
CA LEU A 248 -8.00 0.51 -15.02
C LEU A 248 -8.43 0.65 -13.56
N ALA A 249 -9.62 0.15 -13.20
CA ALA A 249 -10.24 0.34 -11.89
C ALA A 249 -9.28 -0.04 -10.75
N PHE A 250 -8.64 -1.21 -10.84
CA PHE A 250 -7.64 -1.67 -9.87
C PHE A 250 -6.57 -0.62 -9.57
N PHE A 251 -5.84 -0.18 -10.59
CA PHE A 251 -4.73 0.77 -10.39
C PHE A 251 -5.23 2.14 -9.92
N THR A 252 -6.35 2.62 -10.47
CA THR A 252 -6.91 3.92 -10.09
C THR A 252 -7.51 3.93 -8.68
N TYR A 253 -7.95 2.78 -8.18
CA TYR A 253 -8.41 2.62 -6.80
C TYR A 253 -7.22 2.64 -5.86
N HIS A 254 -6.20 1.81 -6.10
CA HIS A 254 -4.99 1.77 -5.27
C HIS A 254 -4.29 3.14 -5.22
N ALA A 255 -4.12 3.83 -6.35
CA ALA A 255 -3.58 5.19 -6.37
C ALA A 255 -4.28 6.18 -5.41
N LYS A 256 -5.57 5.97 -5.10
CA LYS A 256 -6.34 6.85 -4.20
C LYS A 256 -6.21 6.47 -2.73
N ILE A 257 -6.05 5.18 -2.40
CA ILE A 257 -6.09 4.68 -1.01
C ILE A 257 -4.70 4.64 -0.37
N GLU A 258 -3.63 4.45 -1.15
CA GLU A 258 -2.32 4.09 -0.58
C GLU A 258 -1.69 5.25 0.21
N ALA A 259 -2.00 6.49 -0.16
CA ALA A 259 -1.63 7.66 0.65
C ALA A 259 -2.26 7.63 2.06
N GLN A 260 -3.42 6.99 2.22
CA GLN A 260 -4.03 6.79 3.53
C GLN A 260 -3.39 5.64 4.28
N HIS A 261 -3.06 4.52 3.61
CA HIS A 261 -2.31 3.43 4.23
C HIS A 261 -0.96 3.92 4.78
N ALA A 262 -0.22 4.71 3.99
CA ALA A 262 1.01 5.34 4.45
C ALA A 262 0.78 6.26 5.65
N ALA A 263 -0.29 7.08 5.64
CA ALA A 263 -0.63 7.92 6.79
C ALA A 263 -0.99 7.10 8.04
N HIS A 264 -1.73 6.00 7.91
CA HIS A 264 -2.06 5.14 9.04
C HIS A 264 -0.81 4.47 9.64
N THR A 265 0.10 3.96 8.81
CA THR A 265 1.35 3.38 9.34
C THR A 265 2.24 4.43 10.02
N GLN A 266 2.17 5.70 9.60
CA GLN A 266 2.81 6.80 10.30
C GLN A 266 2.20 7.05 11.69
N GLU A 267 0.87 7.06 11.80
CA GLU A 267 0.17 7.21 13.08
C GLU A 267 0.46 6.03 14.02
N GLU A 268 0.46 4.79 13.49
CA GLU A 268 0.83 3.59 14.23
C GLU A 268 2.28 3.65 14.73
N LEU A 269 3.20 4.13 13.90
CA LEU A 269 4.61 4.27 14.28
C LEU A 269 4.78 5.28 15.42
N GLU A 270 4.09 6.42 15.36
CA GLU A 270 4.09 7.40 16.44
C GLU A 270 3.56 6.79 17.74
N GLU A 271 2.37 6.18 17.71
CA GLU A 271 1.77 5.55 18.89
C GLU A 271 2.69 4.47 19.48
N LEU A 272 3.29 3.64 18.63
CA LEU A 272 4.21 2.60 19.02
C LEU A 272 5.45 3.20 19.70
N TYR A 273 6.04 4.23 19.10
CA TYR A 273 7.24 4.87 19.64
C TYR A 273 6.99 5.51 21.01
N PHE A 274 5.80 6.08 21.25
CA PHE A 274 5.43 6.61 22.57
C PHE A 274 5.09 5.52 23.60
N SER A 275 4.53 4.39 23.17
CA SER A 275 4.10 3.32 24.08
C SER A 275 5.19 2.30 24.43
N ARG A 276 6.25 2.18 23.62
CA ARG A 276 7.29 1.15 23.75
C ARG A 276 8.65 1.63 23.31
N ASP A 277 9.70 1.01 23.85
CA ASP A 277 11.06 1.25 23.39
C ASP A 277 11.32 0.52 22.08
N ILE A 278 11.80 1.27 21.09
CA ILE A 278 11.99 0.81 19.73
C ILE A 278 13.48 0.73 19.42
N ASP A 279 13.91 -0.42 18.90
CA ASP A 279 15.22 -0.56 18.28
C ASP A 279 15.16 0.07 16.89
N GLU A 280 15.51 1.36 16.82
CA GLU A 280 15.47 2.19 15.61
C GLU A 280 16.31 1.61 14.47
N ALA A 281 17.49 1.08 14.79
CA ALA A 281 18.39 0.50 13.80
C ALA A 281 17.79 -0.78 13.22
N ARG A 282 17.24 -1.64 14.08
CA ARG A 282 16.53 -2.84 13.62
C ARG A 282 15.30 -2.50 12.80
N PHE A 283 14.52 -1.47 13.18
CA PHE A 283 13.36 -1.04 12.40
C PHE A 283 13.76 -0.63 10.97
N ILE A 284 14.80 0.21 10.83
CA ILE A 284 15.30 0.63 9.51
C ILE A 284 15.83 -0.56 8.71
N ASN A 285 16.58 -1.47 9.33
CA ASN A 285 17.12 -2.65 8.65
C ASN A 285 16.01 -3.58 8.16
N CYS A 286 15.00 -3.88 9.00
CA CYS A 286 13.86 -4.71 8.61
C CYS A 286 13.02 -4.06 7.50
N GLY A 287 12.83 -2.74 7.55
CA GLY A 287 12.15 -2.01 6.48
C GLY A 287 12.92 -2.10 5.16
N ASN A 288 14.25 -1.94 5.20
CA ASN A 288 15.10 -2.07 4.01
C ASN A 288 15.12 -3.50 3.46
N ASP A 289 15.13 -4.53 4.30
CA ASP A 289 14.98 -5.92 3.85
C ASP A 289 13.68 -6.12 3.06
N MET A 290 12.58 -5.51 3.51
CA MET A 290 11.32 -5.55 2.79
C MET A 290 11.42 -4.82 1.43
N LEU A 291 12.03 -3.63 1.39
CA LEU A 291 12.24 -2.88 0.14
C LEU A 291 13.20 -3.56 -0.84
N ASN A 292 14.17 -4.33 -0.35
CA ASN A 292 15.01 -5.19 -1.18
C ASN A 292 14.15 -6.26 -1.88
N GLY A 293 13.18 -6.86 -1.18
CA GLY A 293 12.20 -7.77 -1.77
C GLY A 293 11.37 -7.10 -2.88
N VAL A 294 10.87 -5.89 -2.62
CA VAL A 294 10.16 -5.08 -3.62
C VAL A 294 11.05 -4.78 -4.82
N GLU A 295 12.32 -4.44 -4.60
CA GLU A 295 13.27 -4.14 -5.67
C GLU A 295 13.50 -5.36 -6.58
N VAL A 296 13.68 -6.55 -6.01
CA VAL A 296 13.84 -7.80 -6.77
C VAL A 296 12.64 -8.02 -7.70
N PHE A 297 11.41 -7.80 -7.23
CA PHE A 297 10.20 -7.90 -8.07
C PHE A 297 10.29 -6.98 -9.30
N TRP A 298 10.59 -5.70 -9.10
CA TRP A 298 10.67 -4.74 -10.20
C TRP A 298 11.85 -4.99 -11.14
N GLN A 299 13.01 -5.36 -10.61
CA GLN A 299 14.17 -5.76 -11.42
C GLN A 299 13.87 -7.01 -12.25
N GLY A 300 13.12 -7.97 -11.71
CA GLY A 300 12.65 -9.15 -12.42
C GLY A 300 11.77 -8.79 -13.62
N LEU A 301 10.78 -7.90 -13.43
CA LEU A 301 9.95 -7.38 -14.51
C LEU A 301 10.79 -6.60 -15.55
N ASP A 302 11.78 -5.83 -15.10
CA ASP A 302 12.69 -5.08 -15.97
C ASP A 302 13.61 -5.97 -16.80
N GLY A 303 14.08 -7.07 -16.23
CA GLY A 303 14.85 -8.10 -16.93
C GLY A 303 14.00 -8.83 -17.97
N GLN A 304 12.79 -9.23 -17.60
CA GLN A 304 11.85 -9.92 -18.50
C GLN A 304 11.60 -9.09 -19.77
N ARG A 305 11.11 -7.84 -19.62
CA ARG A 305 10.76 -6.99 -20.77
C ARG A 305 11.93 -6.71 -21.74
N LYS A 306 13.18 -6.79 -21.27
CA LYS A 306 14.39 -6.55 -22.08
C LYS A 306 14.78 -7.78 -22.86
N THR A 307 14.44 -8.96 -22.36
CA THR A 307 14.72 -10.23 -23.02
C THR A 307 13.76 -10.45 -24.19
N ASP A 308 12.51 -10.00 -24.08
CA ASP A 308 11.50 -10.09 -25.17
C ASP A 308 11.78 -9.18 -26.38
N LEU A 309 12.85 -8.38 -26.33
CA LEU A 309 13.33 -7.55 -27.45
C LEU A 309 14.43 -8.24 -28.29
N GLN A 310 14.86 -9.46 -27.89
CA GLN A 310 15.78 -10.32 -28.64
C GLN A 310 15.03 -11.42 -29.38
#